data_AF-A0A1W9UCK2-F1
#
_entry.id   AF-A0A1W9UCK2-F1
#
_cell.length_a   1.000
_cell.length_b   1.000
_cell.length_c   1.000
_cell.angle_alpha   90.00
_cell.angle_beta   90.00
_cell.angle_gamma   90.00
#
_symmetry.space_group_name_H-M   'P 1'
#
loop_
_entity.id
_entity.type
_entity.pdbx_description
1 polymer ?
#
loop_
_entity_poly.entity_id
_entity_poly.type
_entity_poly.pdbx_seq_one_letter_code
_entity_poly.pdbx_strand_id
1 'polypeptide(L)'
;MSISDRYRQLVAEVQSLAKFMRQDENSDATERIFRIIDQGMKTLLEHDEMVGEIPRMRIERDLSPVLLSAYNLFDRARLLLDEDGCEQEAAKLWEVQQKLYRLLNDL
;
A
#
# COMPACT_ATOMS: atom_id res chain seq x y z
N MET A 1 -19.68 1.11 -4.23
CA MET A 1 -18.86 0.84 -3.03
C MET A 1 -18.52 2.14 -2.35
N SER A 2 -18.59 2.19 -1.02
CA SER A 2 -18.15 3.35 -0.24
C SER A 2 -16.62 3.48 -0.27
N ILE A 3 -16.08 4.65 0.07
CA ILE A 3 -14.62 4.88 0.19
C ILE A 3 -14.02 3.88 1.19
N SER A 4 -14.70 3.66 2.32
CA SER A 4 -14.30 2.71 3.36
C SER A 4 -14.21 1.27 2.84
N ASP A 5 -15.12 0.84 1.97
CA ASP A 5 -15.06 -0.51 1.38
C ASP A 5 -13.89 -0.65 0.39
N ARG A 6 -13.65 0.38 -0.43
CA ARG A 6 -12.51 0.40 -1.37
C ARG A 6 -11.17 0.42 -0.63
N TYR A 7 -11.11 1.16 0.49
CA TYR A 7 -9.95 1.17 1.38
C TYR A 7 -9.67 -0.21 1.95
N ARG A 8 -10.67 -0.88 2.53
CA ARG A 8 -10.52 -2.25 3.08
C ARG A 8 -10.08 -3.26 2.03
N GLN A 9 -10.64 -3.18 0.82
CA GLN A 9 -10.22 -4.04 -0.29
C GLN A 9 -8.74 -3.81 -0.64
N LEU A 10 -8.32 -2.55 -0.74
CA LEU A 10 -6.93 -2.19 -0.99
C LEU A 10 -6.00 -2.76 0.09
N VAL A 11 -6.37 -2.63 1.37
CA VAL A 11 -5.59 -3.18 2.49
C VAL A 11 -5.45 -4.70 2.37
N ALA A 12 -6.53 -5.41 2.06
CA ALA A 12 -6.51 -6.86 1.88
C ALA A 12 -5.64 -7.30 0.69
N GLU A 13 -5.65 -6.55 -0.41
CA GLU A 13 -4.79 -6.80 -1.56
C GLU A 13 -3.30 -6.60 -1.22
N VAL A 14 -2.96 -5.50 -0.55
CA VAL A 14 -1.57 -5.22 -0.12
C VAL A 14 -1.07 -6.33 0.81
N GLN A 15 -1.88 -6.80 1.76
CA GLN A 15 -1.51 -7.92 2.61
C GLN A 15 -1.26 -9.21 1.83
N SER A 16 -2.10 -9.47 0.83
CA SER A 16 -1.95 -10.67 -0.02
C SER A 16 -0.68 -10.61 -0.86
N LEU A 17 -0.37 -9.42 -1.38
CA LEU A 17 0.85 -9.15 -2.14
C LEU A 17 2.11 -9.27 -1.27
N ALA A 18 2.11 -8.71 -0.06
CA ALA A 18 3.22 -8.84 0.88
C ALA A 18 3.49 -10.31 1.26
N LYS A 19 2.42 -11.11 1.46
CA LYS A 19 2.54 -12.56 1.69
C LYS A 19 3.10 -13.30 0.48
N PHE A 20 2.63 -12.97 -0.73
CA PHE A 20 3.12 -13.57 -1.97
C PHE A 20 4.63 -13.34 -2.13
N MET A 21 5.08 -12.10 -1.95
CA MET A 21 6.48 -11.74 -2.16
C MET A 21 7.41 -12.40 -1.14
N ARG A 22 6.98 -12.57 0.12
CA ARG A 22 7.76 -13.31 1.14
C ARG A 22 7.93 -14.80 0.83
N GLN A 23 7.12 -15.39 -0.04
CA GLN A 23 7.24 -16.81 -0.40
C GLN A 23 8.37 -17.08 -1.40
N ASP A 24 8.87 -16.07 -2.10
CA ASP A 24 9.91 -16.18 -3.13
C ASP A 24 11.34 -15.89 -2.59
N GLU A 25 11.52 -15.78 -1.26
CA GLU A 25 12.75 -15.28 -0.64
C GLU A 25 13.99 -16.17 -0.88
N ASN A 26 14.99 -15.60 -1.56
CA ASN A 26 16.36 -16.11 -1.60
C ASN A 26 17.44 -14.98 -1.61
N SER A 27 17.14 -13.74 -1.19
CA SER A 27 18.15 -12.66 -1.16
C SER A 27 17.96 -11.64 -0.02
N ASP A 28 19.08 -11.25 0.63
CA ASP A 28 19.16 -10.23 1.69
C ASP A 28 18.71 -8.82 1.24
N ALA A 29 18.86 -8.50 -0.06
CA ALA A 29 18.44 -7.22 -0.62
C ALA A 29 16.91 -7.03 -0.52
N THR A 30 16.19 -8.14 -0.64
CA THR A 30 14.73 -8.20 -0.56
C THR A 30 14.22 -7.83 0.84
N GLU A 31 14.98 -8.08 1.92
CA GLU A 31 14.50 -7.79 3.26
C GLU A 31 14.39 -6.28 3.56
N ARG A 32 15.30 -5.46 3.01
CA ARG A 32 15.18 -4.00 3.13
C ARG A 32 13.92 -3.49 2.43
N ILE A 33 13.62 -4.06 1.27
CA ILE A 33 12.42 -3.74 0.49
C ILE A 33 11.17 -4.16 1.26
N PHE A 34 11.17 -5.36 1.84
CA PHE A 34 10.06 -5.85 2.66
C PHE A 34 9.75 -4.97 3.86
N ARG A 35 10.77 -4.45 4.54
CA ARG A 35 10.56 -3.51 5.65
C ARG A 35 9.83 -2.24 5.21
N ILE A 36 10.10 -1.74 4.01
CA ILE A 36 9.43 -0.55 3.47
C ILE A 36 7.98 -0.88 3.10
N ILE A 37 7.74 -2.03 2.47
CA ILE A 37 6.39 -2.52 2.14
C ILE A 37 5.58 -2.72 3.43
N ASP A 38 6.16 -3.36 4.45
CA ASP A 38 5.53 -3.58 5.75
C ASP A 38 5.21 -2.26 6.44
N GLN A 39 6.08 -1.25 6.33
CA GLN A 39 5.82 0.07 6.88
C GLN A 39 4.60 0.72 6.20
N GLY A 40 4.52 0.67 4.88
CA GLY A 40 3.36 1.18 4.12
C GLY A 40 2.08 0.43 4.46
N MET A 41 2.16 -0.89 4.56
CA MET A 41 1.03 -1.74 4.96
C MET A 41 0.57 -1.43 6.39
N LYS A 42 1.49 -1.23 7.33
CA LYS A 42 1.18 -0.89 8.71
C LYS A 42 0.46 0.46 8.81
N THR A 43 0.94 1.47 8.06
CA THR A 43 0.26 2.78 7.96
C THR A 43 -1.19 2.63 7.51
N LEU A 44 -1.44 1.77 6.52
CA LEU A 44 -2.80 1.52 6.03
C LEU A 44 -3.65 0.74 7.04
N LEU A 45 -3.09 -0.31 7.65
CA LEU A 45 -3.75 -1.17 8.64
C LEU A 45 -4.21 -0.41 9.87
N GLU A 46 -3.38 0.50 10.38
CA GLU A 46 -3.71 1.34 11.55
C GLU A 46 -4.99 2.16 11.34
N HIS A 47 -5.33 2.46 10.10
CA HIS A 47 -6.53 3.24 9.75
C HIS A 47 -7.68 2.37 9.22
N ASP A 48 -7.47 1.07 8.97
CA ASP A 48 -8.49 0.16 8.40
C ASP A 48 -9.70 -0.04 9.31
N GLU A 49 -9.46 -0.16 10.62
CA GLU A 49 -10.53 -0.26 11.62
C GLU A 49 -11.28 1.07 11.78
N MET A 50 -10.55 2.20 11.74
CA MET A 50 -11.11 3.54 11.94
C MET A 50 -11.84 4.10 10.71
N VAL A 51 -11.52 3.64 9.49
CA VAL A 51 -12.06 4.22 8.24
C VAL A 51 -13.58 4.11 8.11
N GLY A 52 -14.20 3.17 8.82
CA GLY A 52 -15.66 3.03 8.89
C GLY A 52 -16.32 4.03 9.85
N GLU A 53 -15.55 4.60 10.78
CA GLU A 53 -16.02 5.53 11.81
C GLU A 53 -15.74 6.99 11.46
N ILE A 54 -14.86 7.26 10.49
CA ILE A 54 -14.52 8.62 10.06
C ILE A 54 -15.76 9.28 9.43
N PRO A 55 -16.24 10.42 9.96
CA PRO A 55 -17.32 11.18 9.35
C PRO A 55 -16.93 11.60 7.93
N ARG A 56 -17.85 11.51 6.97
CA ARG A 56 -17.61 11.88 5.54
C ARG A 56 -16.93 13.24 5.35
N MET A 57 -17.29 14.25 6.15
CA MET A 57 -16.69 15.59 6.08
C MET A 57 -15.19 15.64 6.46
N ARG A 58 -14.69 14.60 7.13
CA ARG A 58 -13.31 14.48 7.59
C ARG A 58 -12.52 13.42 6.84
N ILE A 59 -13.18 12.64 5.98
CA ILE A 59 -12.58 11.47 5.34
C ILE A 59 -11.37 11.85 4.48
N GLU A 60 -11.50 12.90 3.67
CA GLU A 60 -10.41 13.44 2.87
C GLU A 60 -9.26 13.90 3.75
N ARG A 61 -9.53 14.71 4.78
CA ARG A 61 -8.50 15.28 5.66
C ARG A 61 -7.75 14.21 6.45
N ASP A 62 -8.46 13.20 6.93
CA ASP A 62 -7.90 12.19 7.83
C ASP A 62 -7.28 11.02 7.02
N LEU A 63 -7.77 10.66 5.83
CA LEU A 63 -7.20 9.61 4.97
C LEU A 63 -6.15 10.08 3.96
N SER A 64 -6.26 11.28 3.40
CA SER A 64 -5.27 11.77 2.41
C SER A 64 -3.81 11.66 2.89
N PRO A 65 -3.44 12.08 4.13
CA PRO A 65 -2.06 11.93 4.58
C PRO A 65 -1.64 10.46 4.73
N VAL A 66 -2.57 9.58 5.09
CA VAL A 66 -2.32 8.13 5.24
C VAL A 66 -2.07 7.50 3.87
N LEU A 67 -2.94 7.78 2.89
CA LEU A 67 -2.83 7.29 1.52
C LEU A 67 -1.57 7.83 0.83
N LEU A 68 -1.24 9.11 1.02
CA LEU A 68 -0.02 9.72 0.47
C LEU A 68 1.24 9.10 1.09
N SER A 69 1.25 8.87 2.40
CA SER A 69 2.36 8.22 3.09
C SER A 69 2.58 6.80 2.55
N ALA A 70 1.51 6.01 2.46
CA ALA A 70 1.56 4.66 1.90
C ALA A 70 2.02 4.66 0.43
N TYR A 71 1.50 5.59 -0.39
CA TYR A 71 1.89 5.74 -1.79
C TYR A 71 3.39 5.99 -1.95
N ASN A 72 3.97 6.90 -1.14
CA ASN A 72 5.40 7.19 -1.18
C ASN A 72 6.27 6.02 -0.72
N LEU A 73 5.79 5.26 0.29
CA LEU A 73 6.49 4.05 0.75
C LEU A 73 6.50 2.97 -0.33
N PHE A 74 5.37 2.74 -1.00
CA PHE A 74 5.33 1.80 -2.13
C PHE A 74 6.11 2.29 -3.34
N ASP A 75 6.16 3.60 -3.62
CA ASP A 75 7.01 4.11 -4.70
C ASP A 75 8.49 3.82 -4.45
N ARG A 76 8.92 4.06 -3.22
CA ARG A 76 10.29 3.75 -2.80
C ARG A 76 10.59 2.25 -2.89
N ALA A 77 9.67 1.40 -2.45
CA ALA A 77 9.84 -0.04 -2.56
C ALA A 77 9.88 -0.51 -4.02
N ARG A 78 9.04 0.08 -4.90
CA ARG A 78 9.03 -0.22 -6.34
C ARG A 78 10.36 0.13 -6.99
N LEU A 79 10.92 1.31 -6.70
CA LEU A 79 12.22 1.72 -7.24
C LEU A 79 13.34 0.77 -6.82
N LEU A 80 13.32 0.29 -5.57
CA LEU A 80 14.31 -0.68 -5.10
C LEU A 80 14.13 -2.06 -5.77
N LEU A 81 12.89 -2.48 -6.03
CA LEU A 81 12.61 -3.72 -6.78
C LEU A 81 13.09 -3.61 -8.23
N ASP A 82 12.89 -2.46 -8.87
CA ASP A 82 13.41 -2.18 -10.22
C ASP A 82 14.95 -2.23 -10.24
N GLU A 83 15.62 -1.68 -9.20
CA GLU A 83 17.08 -1.74 -9.06
C GLU A 83 17.62 -3.17 -8.87
N ASP A 84 16.89 -4.02 -8.15
CA ASP A 84 17.25 -5.42 -7.90
C ASP A 84 16.86 -6.37 -9.05
N GLY A 85 16.25 -5.86 -10.12
CA GLY A 85 15.78 -6.66 -11.27
C GLY A 85 14.51 -7.48 -11.01
N CYS A 86 13.79 -7.16 -9.93
CA CYS A 86 12.52 -7.77 -9.53
C CYS A 86 11.33 -7.07 -10.24
N GLU A 87 11.33 -7.09 -11.57
CA GLU A 87 10.36 -6.36 -12.41
C GLU A 87 8.91 -6.83 -12.18
N GLN A 88 8.70 -8.12 -11.87
CA GLN A 88 7.36 -8.65 -11.63
C GLN A 88 6.77 -8.12 -10.31
N GLU A 89 7.59 -8.04 -9.29
CA GLU A 89 7.25 -7.49 -7.98
C GLU A 89 6.99 -5.99 -8.08
N ALA A 90 7.84 -5.27 -8.80
CA ALA A 90 7.67 -3.84 -9.05
C ALA A 90 6.35 -3.55 -9.80
N ALA A 91 6.00 -4.36 -10.80
CA ALA A 91 4.72 -4.24 -11.52
C ALA A 91 3.52 -4.45 -10.58
N LYS A 92 3.59 -5.41 -9.66
CA LYS A 92 2.53 -5.63 -8.65
C LYS A 92 2.40 -4.45 -7.69
N LEU A 93 3.52 -3.85 -7.25
CA LEU A 93 3.46 -2.63 -6.44
C LEU A 93 2.86 -1.45 -7.20
N TRP A 94 3.16 -1.34 -8.50
CA TRP A 94 2.60 -0.31 -9.35
C TRP A 94 1.07 -0.38 -9.42
N GLU A 95 0.49 -1.58 -9.50
CA GLU A 95 -0.97 -1.75 -9.46
C GLU A 95 -1.58 -1.22 -8.16
N VAL A 96 -0.92 -1.49 -7.02
CA VAL A 96 -1.34 -0.95 -5.71
C VAL A 96 -1.25 0.58 -5.70
N GLN A 97 -0.17 1.16 -6.22
CA GLN A 97 -0.01 2.61 -6.32
C GLN A 97 -1.11 3.26 -7.17
N GLN A 98 -1.49 2.64 -8.30
CA GLN A 98 -2.60 3.13 -9.11
C GLN A 98 -3.93 3.09 -8.36
N LYS A 99 -4.19 2.06 -7.56
CA LYS A 99 -5.40 1.97 -6.73
C LYS A 99 -5.39 3.00 -5.60
N LEU A 100 -4.25 3.22 -4.95
CA LEU A 100 -4.06 4.28 -3.96
C LEU A 100 -4.35 5.66 -4.57
N TYR A 101 -3.81 5.94 -5.75
CA TYR A 101 -4.01 7.21 -6.44
C TYR A 101 -5.49 7.42 -6.84
N ARG A 102 -6.16 6.38 -7.34
CA ARG A 102 -7.60 6.44 -7.62
C ARG A 102 -8.41 6.70 -6.35
N LEU A 103 -8.08 6.02 -5.25
CA LEU A 103 -8.74 6.24 -3.98
C LEU A 103 -8.52 7.66 -3.46
N LEU A 104 -7.32 8.20 -3.61
CA LEU A 104 -6.98 9.59 -3.29
C LEU A 104 -7.79 10.60 -4.10
N ASN A 105 -7.99 10.34 -5.40
CA ASN A 105 -8.82 11.19 -6.26
C ASN A 105 -10.33 11.04 -6.01
N ASP A 106 -10.75 9.94 -5.38
CA ASP A 106 -12.16 9.64 -5.06
C ASP A 106 -12.57 10.16 -3.66
N LEU A 107 -11.62 10.64 -2.84
CA LEU A 107 -11.86 11.26 -1.52
C LEU A 107 -12.52 12.63 -1.65
#